data_AF-A0A420QII5-F1
#
_entry.id   AF-A0A420QII5-F1
#
_cell.length_a   1.000
_cell.length_b   1.000
_cell.length_c   1.000
_cell.angle_alpha   90.00
_cell.angle_beta   90.00
_cell.angle_gamma   90.00
#
_symmetry.space_group_name_H-M   'P 1'
#
loop_
_entity.id
_entity.type
_entity.pdbx_description
1 polymer ?
#
loop_
_entity_poly.entity_id
_entity_poly.type
_entity_poly.pdbx_seq_one_letter_code
_entity_poly.pdbx_strand_id
1 'polypeptide(L)'
;MLGKVALEEAFALPRHKERTRWWAGLFAIDPDKHAAEINDITDQRIKYMNEHGVGYTILSYTAPGVQDVWDPKEAQALAVEVNDYIADAIKAHPDRLGAFA
;
A
#
# COMPACT_ATOMS: atom_id res chain seq x y z
N MET A 1 9.85 19.67 11.75
CA MET A 1 8.37 19.73 11.79
C MET A 1 7.83 18.33 12.02
N LEU A 2 7.03 18.14 13.09
CA LEU A 2 6.31 16.89 13.38
C LEU A 2 4.90 16.94 12.79
N GLY A 3 4.26 15.79 12.63
CA GLY A 3 2.88 15.70 12.15
C GLY A 3 2.73 15.95 10.65
N LYS A 4 3.74 15.61 9.84
CA LYS A 4 3.64 15.71 8.37
C LYS A 4 2.53 14.79 7.85
N VAL A 5 1.92 15.18 6.74
CA VAL A 5 0.97 14.35 5.99
C VAL A 5 1.60 13.99 4.65
N ALA A 6 1.62 12.70 4.32
CA ALA A 6 2.04 12.19 3.02
C ALA A 6 0.87 11.39 2.40
N LEU A 7 0.74 11.37 1.08
CA LEU A 7 -0.49 10.91 0.42
C LEU A 7 -0.28 10.26 -0.95
N GLU A 8 0.93 9.80 -1.24
CA GLU A 8 1.22 8.96 -2.41
C GLU A 8 1.89 7.66 -1.94
N GLU A 9 1.27 7.04 -0.93
CA GLU A 9 1.91 5.98 -0.15
C GLU A 9 1.35 4.61 -0.56
N ALA A 10 2.02 3.93 -1.49
CA ALA A 10 1.49 2.72 -2.11
C ALA A 10 1.43 1.50 -1.17
N PHE A 11 0.44 0.63 -1.41
CA PHE A 11 0.37 -0.74 -0.88
C PHE A 11 0.01 -1.76 -1.98
N ALA A 12 0.24 -3.05 -1.70
CA ALA A 12 -0.18 -4.17 -2.54
C ALA A 12 -0.94 -5.23 -1.74
N LEU A 13 -1.74 -6.06 -2.42
CA LEU A 13 -2.41 -7.19 -1.77
C LEU A 13 -1.39 -8.30 -1.43
N PRO A 14 -1.41 -8.86 -0.21
CA PRO A 14 -0.47 -9.91 0.21
C PRO A 14 -0.47 -11.15 -0.70
N ARG A 15 -1.61 -11.47 -1.33
CA ARG A 15 -1.74 -12.59 -2.27
C ARG A 15 -0.94 -12.42 -3.56
N HIS A 16 -0.41 -11.23 -3.84
CA HIS A 16 0.44 -10.93 -5.00
C HIS A 16 1.94 -10.84 -4.67
N LYS A 17 2.37 -11.21 -3.46
CA LYS A 17 3.76 -11.02 -2.98
C LYS A 17 4.85 -11.52 -3.95
N GLU A 18 4.66 -12.68 -4.59
CA GLU A 18 5.62 -13.20 -5.58
C GLU A 18 5.71 -12.30 -6.83
N ARG A 19 4.54 -11.84 -7.33
CA ARG A 19 4.46 -10.93 -8.47
C ARG A 19 5.05 -9.56 -8.12
N THR A 20 4.73 -9.03 -6.94
CA THR A 20 5.28 -7.77 -6.42
C THR A 20 6.80 -7.82 -6.37
N ARG A 21 7.37 -8.88 -5.77
CA ARG A 21 8.82 -9.08 -5.70
C ARG A 21 9.46 -9.16 -7.08
N TRP A 22 8.84 -9.89 -8.01
CA TRP A 22 9.34 -10.01 -9.38
C TRP A 22 9.45 -8.64 -10.07
N TRP A 23 8.38 -7.85 -10.06
CA TRP A 23 8.37 -6.51 -10.67
C TRP A 23 9.31 -5.53 -9.98
N ALA A 24 9.45 -5.63 -8.66
CA ALA A 24 10.39 -4.82 -7.89
C ALA A 24 11.84 -4.95 -8.37
N GLY A 25 12.22 -6.08 -8.98
CA GLY A 25 13.55 -6.26 -9.57
C GLY A 25 13.90 -5.26 -10.67
N LEU A 26 12.92 -4.50 -11.20
CA LEU A 26 13.14 -3.48 -12.22
C LEU A 26 13.31 -2.06 -11.66
N PHE A 27 12.86 -1.79 -10.42
CA PHE A 27 12.83 -0.44 -9.85
C PHE A 27 13.32 -0.33 -8.41
N ALA A 28 13.60 -1.45 -7.74
CA ALA A 28 14.18 -1.52 -6.40
C ALA A 28 15.48 -2.33 -6.43
N ILE A 29 16.54 -1.77 -5.84
CA ILE A 29 17.84 -2.45 -5.70
C ILE A 29 17.76 -3.66 -4.75
N ASP A 30 16.79 -3.65 -3.83
CA ASP A 30 16.47 -4.73 -2.90
C ASP A 30 14.97 -5.07 -3.06
N PRO A 31 14.62 -6.01 -3.96
CA PRO A 31 13.23 -6.35 -4.25
C PRO A 31 12.56 -7.09 -3.09
N ASP A 32 13.33 -7.77 -2.24
CA ASP A 32 12.82 -8.46 -1.05
C ASP A 32 12.36 -7.44 -0.01
N LYS A 33 13.18 -6.42 0.25
CA LYS A 33 12.78 -5.30 1.12
C LYS A 33 11.57 -4.57 0.57
N HIS A 34 11.57 -4.22 -0.73
CA HIS A 34 10.43 -3.53 -1.34
C HIS A 34 9.13 -4.33 -1.18
N ALA A 35 9.17 -5.63 -1.49
CA ALA A 35 8.00 -6.50 -1.37
C ALA A 35 7.53 -6.64 0.09
N ALA A 36 8.43 -6.62 1.07
CA ALA A 36 8.04 -6.61 2.48
C ALA A 36 7.35 -5.29 2.88
N GLU A 37 7.90 -4.13 2.51
CA GLU A 37 7.36 -2.82 2.90
C GLU A 37 6.03 -2.49 2.22
N ILE A 38 5.88 -2.82 0.93
CA ILE A 38 4.65 -2.53 0.19
C ILE A 38 3.46 -3.42 0.61
N ASN A 39 3.73 -4.59 1.18
CA ASN A 39 2.70 -5.50 1.71
C ASN A 39 2.41 -5.25 3.20
N ASP A 40 3.24 -4.46 3.90
CA ASP A 40 3.01 -4.04 5.28
C ASP A 40 2.18 -2.75 5.36
N ILE A 41 1.19 -2.75 6.24
CA ILE A 41 0.29 -1.61 6.49
C ILE A 41 0.59 -0.94 7.83
N THR A 42 0.82 -1.71 8.89
CA THR A 42 0.78 -1.19 10.27
C THR A 42 2.07 -1.31 11.05
N ASP A 43 3.01 -2.17 10.64
CA ASP A 43 4.19 -2.42 11.47
C ASP A 43 5.37 -1.52 11.06
N GLN A 44 6.12 -1.93 10.06
CA GLN A 44 7.32 -1.23 9.59
C GLN A 44 6.97 0.16 9.01
N ARG A 45 5.81 0.30 8.37
CA ARG A 45 5.30 1.58 7.86
C ARG A 45 5.09 2.61 8.97
N ILE A 46 4.36 2.25 10.02
CA ILE A 46 4.11 3.16 11.16
C ILE A 46 5.42 3.45 11.90
N LYS A 47 6.32 2.46 12.00
CA LYS A 47 7.66 2.68 12.56
C LYS A 47 8.42 3.78 11.82
N TYR A 48 8.46 3.76 10.48
CA TYR A 48 9.08 4.82 9.70
C TYR A 48 8.37 6.17 9.87
N MET A 49 7.04 6.17 9.92
CA MET A 49 6.27 7.39 10.19
C MET A 49 6.69 8.03 11.51
N ASN A 50 6.86 7.23 12.57
CA ASN A 50 7.29 7.70 13.88
C ASN A 50 8.73 8.25 13.84
N GLU A 51 9.66 7.50 13.25
CA GLU A 51 11.09 7.87 13.15
C GLU A 51 11.29 9.18 12.38
N HIS A 52 10.49 9.42 11.35
CA HIS A 52 10.63 10.58 10.47
C HIS A 52 9.61 11.69 10.75
N GLY A 53 8.77 11.58 11.78
CA GLY A 53 7.81 12.61 12.19
C GLY A 53 6.67 12.83 11.18
N VAL A 54 6.20 11.76 10.54
CA VAL A 54 4.98 11.72 9.73
C VAL A 54 3.81 11.37 10.65
N GLY A 55 2.85 12.29 10.75
CA GLY A 55 1.66 12.13 11.58
C GLY A 55 0.62 11.25 10.92
N TYR A 56 0.41 11.46 9.61
CA TYR A 56 -0.66 10.80 8.87
C TYR A 56 -0.21 10.40 7.46
N THR A 57 -0.66 9.24 6.98
CA THR A 57 -0.48 8.83 5.58
C THR A 57 -1.81 8.43 4.95
N ILE A 58 -2.02 8.85 3.70
CA ILE A 58 -3.12 8.34 2.87
C ILE A 58 -2.53 7.28 1.93
N LEU A 59 -3.02 6.05 2.08
CA LEU A 59 -2.57 4.90 1.31
C LEU A 59 -3.33 4.79 -0.01
N SER A 60 -2.66 4.32 -1.06
CA SER A 60 -3.27 4.07 -2.37
C SER A 60 -2.78 2.74 -2.94
N TYR A 61 -3.59 2.12 -3.80
CA TYR A 61 -3.18 0.86 -4.42
C TYR A 61 -2.06 1.10 -5.44
N THR A 62 -1.03 0.25 -5.40
CA THR A 62 0.16 0.43 -6.23
C THR A 62 -0.13 0.37 -7.73
N ALA A 63 0.69 1.06 -8.52
CA ALA A 63 0.61 1.04 -9.97
C ALA A 63 1.23 -0.24 -10.57
N PRO A 64 0.75 -0.71 -11.74
CA PRO A 64 -0.44 -0.23 -12.48
C PRO A 64 -1.79 -0.66 -11.85
N GLY A 65 -1.78 -1.53 -10.86
CA GLY A 65 -2.95 -1.86 -10.05
C GLY A 65 -4.12 -2.41 -10.85
N VAL A 66 -5.32 -1.87 -10.60
CA VAL A 66 -6.56 -2.26 -11.31
C VAL A 66 -6.49 -1.89 -12.79
N GLN A 67 -5.73 -0.85 -13.17
CA GLN A 67 -5.61 -0.38 -14.54
C GLN A 67 -4.89 -1.38 -15.47
N ASP A 68 -4.19 -2.37 -14.92
CA ASP A 68 -3.57 -3.47 -15.68
C ASP A 68 -4.58 -4.57 -16.07
N VAL A 69 -5.73 -4.62 -15.40
CA VAL A 69 -6.76 -5.64 -15.62
C VAL A 69 -7.74 -5.14 -16.68
N TRP A 70 -7.68 -5.71 -17.88
CA TRP A 70 -8.50 -5.26 -19.01
C TRP A 70 -9.93 -5.85 -19.01
N ASP A 71 -10.15 -7.00 -18.36
CA ASP A 71 -11.50 -7.55 -18.21
C ASP A 71 -12.28 -6.71 -17.18
N PRO A 72 -13.42 -6.09 -17.55
CA PRO A 72 -14.13 -5.18 -16.66
C PRO A 72 -14.66 -5.84 -15.39
N LYS A 73 -15.04 -7.12 -15.44
CA LYS A 73 -15.60 -7.81 -14.27
C LYS A 73 -14.49 -8.17 -13.28
N GLU A 74 -13.35 -8.63 -13.78
CA GLU A 74 -12.16 -8.89 -12.97
C GLU A 74 -11.61 -7.60 -12.36
N ALA A 75 -11.51 -6.52 -13.15
CA ALA A 75 -11.03 -5.22 -12.67
C ALA A 75 -11.94 -4.66 -11.56
N GLN A 76 -13.26 -4.72 -11.75
CA GLN A 76 -14.23 -4.31 -10.76
C GLN A 76 -14.13 -5.15 -9.48
N ALA A 77 -14.02 -6.48 -9.60
CA ALA A 77 -13.88 -7.36 -8.43
C ALA A 77 -12.60 -7.07 -7.64
N LEU A 78 -11.49 -6.82 -8.35
CA LEU A 78 -10.21 -6.45 -7.72
C LEU A 78 -10.31 -5.09 -7.01
N ALA A 79 -10.93 -4.08 -7.62
CA ALA A 79 -11.09 -2.77 -6.99
C ALA A 79 -11.89 -2.85 -5.68
N VAL A 80 -12.97 -3.64 -5.67
CA VAL A 80 -13.76 -3.87 -4.45
C VAL A 80 -12.92 -4.58 -3.38
N GLU A 81 -12.22 -5.66 -3.75
CA GLU A 81 -11.33 -6.39 -2.83
C GLU A 81 -10.27 -5.47 -2.20
N VAL A 82 -9.62 -4.64 -3.02
CA VAL A 82 -8.58 -3.71 -2.57
C VAL A 82 -9.12 -2.69 -1.56
N ASN A 83 -10.29 -2.12 -1.84
CA ASN A 83 -10.93 -1.13 -0.98
C ASN A 83 -11.36 -1.75 0.36
N ASP A 84 -12.00 -2.92 0.32
CA ASP A 84 -12.44 -3.62 1.53
C ASP A 84 -11.23 -4.06 2.38
N TYR A 85 -10.17 -4.56 1.73
CA TYR A 85 -8.92 -4.94 2.40
C TYR A 85 -8.28 -3.75 3.12
N ILE A 86 -8.08 -2.63 2.42
CA ILE A 86 -7.35 -1.51 3.01
C ILE A 86 -8.17 -0.84 4.12
N ALA A 87 -9.49 -0.76 3.97
CA ALA A 87 -10.38 -0.26 5.00
C ALA A 87 -10.29 -1.11 6.28
N ASP A 88 -10.29 -2.44 6.14
CA ASP A 88 -10.13 -3.35 7.28
C ASP A 88 -8.74 -3.25 7.92
N ALA A 89 -7.68 -3.14 7.11
CA ALA A 89 -6.31 -3.10 7.58
C ALA A 89 -5.98 -1.82 8.38
N ILE A 90 -6.54 -0.67 8.00
CA ILE A 90 -6.23 0.62 8.64
C ILE A 90 -7.16 0.98 9.81
N LYS A 91 -8.27 0.26 10.02
CA LYS A 91 -9.35 0.64 10.97
C LYS A 91 -8.90 0.87 12.42
N ALA A 92 -7.80 0.23 12.85
CA ALA A 92 -7.26 0.37 14.20
C ALA A 92 -6.40 1.64 14.39
N HIS A 93 -6.07 2.35 13.30
CA HIS A 93 -5.19 3.52 13.30
C HIS A 93 -5.80 4.74 12.59
N PRO A 94 -7.03 5.16 12.94
CA PRO A 94 -7.74 6.24 12.24
C PRO A 94 -7.07 7.62 12.40
N ASP A 95 -6.23 7.78 13.42
CA ASP A 95 -5.43 8.98 13.67
C ASP A 95 -4.11 9.02 12.88
N ARG A 96 -3.75 7.91 12.21
CA ARG A 96 -2.47 7.75 11.51
C ARG A 96 -2.61 7.38 10.04
N LEU A 97 -3.66 6.65 9.65
CA LEU A 97 -3.82 6.07 8.32
C LEU A 97 -5.19 6.43 7.73
N GLY A 98 -5.18 6.76 6.45
CA GLY A 98 -6.36 6.88 5.58
C GLY A 98 -6.12 6.14 4.26
N ALA A 99 -7.11 6.08 3.38
CA ALA A 99 -6.96 5.46 2.07
C ALA A 99 -7.73 6.21 0.97
N PHE A 100 -7.18 6.19 -0.24
CA PHE A 100 -7.89 6.54 -1.47
C PHE A 100 -8.59 5.32 -2.07
N ALA A 101 -9.68 5.58 -2.80
CA ALA A 101 -10.37 4.62 -3.65
C ALA A 101 -9.81 4.65 -5.08
#